data_AF-A0A2I0QDS5-F1
#
_entry.id   AF-A0A2I0QDS5-F1
#
_cell.length_a   1.000
_cell.length_b   1.000
_cell.length_c   1.000
_cell.angle_alpha   90.00
_cell.angle_beta   90.00
_cell.angle_gamma   90.00
#
_symmetry.space_group_name_H-M   'P 1'
#
loop_
_entity.id
_entity.type
_entity.pdbx_description
1 polymer ?
#
loop_
_entity_poly.entity_id
_entity_poly.type
_entity_poly.pdbx_seq_one_letter_code
_entity_poly.pdbx_strand_id
1 'polypeptide(L)'
;MFPQKIKKNKTREINKKIEKRFGVNPGFKHLMSVGDWIYIYTGKEQDFSEIPNIISAGLNIGKFKNEFMPTIEGAQIINPKKNYFLLEHYEDALKWMQGEDILTEDKNCNAGYVIIKYNGDILGSGVYERGIIRNRLAKNRKLRYK
;
A
#
# COMPACT_ATOMS: atom_id res chain seq x y z
N MET A 1 -10.99 17.01 -6.81
CA MET A 1 -10.61 16.21 -8.00
C MET A 1 -11.49 14.97 -7.99
N PHE A 2 -12.21 14.70 -9.08
CA PHE A 2 -13.16 13.59 -9.15
C PHE A 2 -12.45 12.25 -9.43
N PRO A 3 -12.99 11.11 -8.98
CA PRO A 3 -12.51 9.79 -9.37
C PRO A 3 -12.54 9.60 -10.90
N GLN A 4 -11.42 9.18 -11.47
CA GLN A 4 -11.28 8.91 -12.90
C GLN A 4 -10.95 7.44 -13.16
N LYS A 5 -11.56 6.83 -14.18
CA LYS A 5 -11.24 5.46 -14.58
C LYS A 5 -9.83 5.38 -15.16
N ILE A 6 -9.04 4.41 -14.70
CA ILE A 6 -7.69 4.16 -15.21
C ILE A 6 -7.77 3.31 -16.49
N LYS A 7 -7.10 3.76 -17.56
CA LYS A 7 -7.02 3.03 -18.84
C LYS A 7 -6.30 1.68 -18.66
N LYS A 8 -6.71 0.67 -19.44
CA LYS A 8 -6.16 -0.70 -19.41
C LYS A 8 -4.63 -0.77 -19.48
N ASN A 9 -3.99 0.07 -20.32
CA ASN A 9 -2.53 0.10 -20.43
C ASN A 9 -1.86 0.55 -19.12
N LYS A 10 -2.43 1.57 -18.47
CA LYS A 10 -1.93 2.06 -17.18
C LYS A 10 -2.19 1.05 -16.05
N THR A 11 -3.34 0.37 -16.06
CA THR A 11 -3.60 -0.76 -15.13
C THR A 11 -2.57 -1.87 -15.27
N ARG A 12 -2.20 -2.25 -16.50
CA ARG A 12 -1.13 -3.23 -16.76
C ARG A 12 0.22 -2.76 -16.24
N GLU A 13 0.55 -1.47 -16.42
CA GLU A 13 1.77 -0.87 -15.88
C GLU A 13 1.82 -0.95 -14.35
N ILE A 14 0.72 -0.59 -13.67
CA ILE A 14 0.61 -0.67 -12.21
C ILE A 14 0.83 -2.12 -11.73
N ASN A 15 0.13 -3.09 -12.32
CA ASN A 15 0.29 -4.51 -11.97
C ASN A 15 1.74 -4.99 -12.17
N LYS A 16 2.38 -4.61 -13.28
CA LYS A 16 3.80 -4.96 -13.54
C LYS A 16 4.75 -4.32 -12.52
N LYS A 17 4.49 -3.09 -12.09
CA LYS A 17 5.30 -2.40 -11.08
C LYS A 17 5.15 -3.05 -9.70
N ILE A 18 3.93 -3.44 -9.32
CA ILE A 18 3.66 -4.21 -8.11
C ILE A 18 4.37 -5.56 -8.17
N GLU A 19 4.24 -6.30 -9.28
CA GLU A 19 4.89 -7.59 -9.48
C GLU A 19 6.42 -7.48 -9.40
N LYS A 20 7.01 -6.50 -10.10
CA LYS A 20 8.44 -6.25 -10.06
C LYS A 20 8.92 -6.01 -8.62
N ARG A 21 8.16 -5.24 -7.84
CA ARG A 21 8.53 -4.87 -6.46
C ARG A 21 8.27 -6.01 -5.47
N PHE A 22 7.06 -6.56 -5.42
CA PHE A 22 6.60 -7.45 -4.36
C PHE A 22 6.56 -8.93 -4.76
N GLY A 23 6.89 -9.25 -6.02
CA GLY A 23 6.97 -10.62 -6.53
C GLY A 23 5.62 -11.28 -6.79
N VAL A 24 4.54 -10.51 -6.77
CA VAL A 24 3.17 -10.97 -7.00
C VAL A 24 2.45 -10.01 -7.94
N ASN A 25 1.86 -10.56 -9.00
CA ASN A 25 0.94 -9.80 -9.84
C ASN A 25 -0.47 -9.89 -9.24
N PRO A 26 -1.06 -8.79 -8.75
CA PRO A 26 -2.37 -8.84 -8.13
C PRO A 26 -3.51 -8.94 -9.16
N GLY A 27 -3.23 -8.80 -10.46
CA GLY A 27 -4.24 -8.98 -11.51
C GLY A 27 -5.38 -7.96 -11.49
N PHE A 28 -5.16 -6.75 -10.95
CA PHE A 28 -6.21 -5.73 -10.88
C PHE A 28 -6.74 -5.35 -12.27
N LYS A 29 -8.05 -5.14 -12.38
CA LYS A 29 -8.74 -4.82 -13.64
C LYS A 29 -9.48 -3.49 -13.60
N HIS A 30 -10.30 -3.30 -12.57
CA HIS A 30 -11.20 -2.15 -12.45
C HIS A 30 -10.62 -1.15 -11.45
N LEU A 31 -9.76 -0.26 -11.94
CA LEU A 31 -9.08 0.76 -11.13
C LEU A 31 -9.59 2.16 -11.44
N MET A 32 -9.69 2.97 -10.38
CA MET A 32 -9.93 4.40 -10.46
C MET A 32 -8.78 5.16 -9.80
N SER A 33 -8.57 6.41 -10.21
CA SER A 33 -7.60 7.33 -9.60
C SER A 33 -8.26 8.59 -9.09
N VAL A 34 -7.83 9.05 -7.91
CA VAL A 34 -8.07 10.41 -7.40
C VAL A 34 -6.70 11.02 -7.13
N GLY A 35 -6.21 11.83 -8.06
CA GLY A 35 -4.79 12.22 -8.08
C GLY A 35 -3.90 11.00 -8.23
N ASP A 36 -2.92 10.84 -7.33
CA ASP A 36 -2.03 9.67 -7.32
C ASP A 36 -2.62 8.44 -6.61
N TRP A 37 -3.75 8.61 -5.91
CA TRP A 37 -4.37 7.50 -5.17
C TRP A 37 -5.11 6.57 -6.11
N ILE A 38 -4.97 5.27 -5.89
CA ILE A 38 -5.52 4.21 -6.72
C ILE A 38 -6.54 3.43 -5.90
N TYR A 39 -7.70 3.20 -6.50
CA TYR A 39 -8.83 2.52 -5.89
C TYR A 39 -9.26 1.33 -6.75
N ILE A 40 -9.60 0.21 -6.12
CA ILE A 40 -10.37 -0.85 -6.77
C ILE A 40 -11.84 -0.44 -6.72
N TYR A 41 -12.49 -0.42 -7.88
CA TYR A 41 -13.91 -0.10 -7.98
C TYR A 41 -14.60 -1.09 -8.91
N THR A 42 -15.50 -1.91 -8.35
CA THR A 42 -16.25 -2.94 -9.08
C THR A 42 -17.69 -2.55 -9.39
N GLY A 43 -18.10 -1.34 -9.01
CA GLY A 43 -19.43 -0.82 -9.34
C GLY A 43 -19.59 -0.57 -10.84
N LYS A 44 -20.84 -0.34 -11.26
CA LYS A 44 -21.12 0.13 -12.63
C LYS A 44 -20.43 1.48 -12.87
N GLU A 45 -20.10 1.76 -14.13
CA GLU A 45 -19.66 3.10 -14.51
C GLU A 45 -20.73 4.10 -14.08
N GLN A 46 -20.36 4.97 -13.15
CA GLN A 46 -21.16 6.11 -12.72
C GLN A 46 -20.39 7.36 -13.11
N ASP A 47 -21.11 8.35 -13.62
CA ASP A 47 -20.56 9.69 -13.68
C ASP A 47 -20.60 10.29 -12.27
N PHE A 48 -19.43 10.44 -11.67
CA PHE A 48 -19.29 11.03 -10.34
C PHE A 48 -19.31 12.56 -10.37
N SER A 49 -19.46 13.19 -11.54
CA SER A 49 -19.57 14.65 -11.69
C SER A 49 -20.81 15.21 -11.00
N GLU A 50 -21.88 14.42 -10.89
CA GLU A 50 -23.15 14.81 -10.29
C GLU A 50 -23.20 14.67 -8.76
N ILE A 51 -22.19 14.03 -8.16
CA ILE A 51 -22.13 13.84 -6.70
C ILE A 51 -21.20 14.90 -6.10
N PRO A 52 -21.74 15.98 -5.50
CA PRO A 52 -20.92 17.01 -4.89
C PRO A 52 -20.09 16.41 -3.74
N ASN A 53 -18.83 16.83 -3.63
CA ASN A 53 -17.91 16.47 -2.55
C ASN A 53 -17.56 14.98 -2.40
N ILE A 54 -17.62 14.19 -3.49
CA ILE A 54 -17.11 12.82 -3.43
C ILE A 54 -15.61 12.78 -3.10
N ILE A 55 -15.26 12.08 -2.01
CA ILE A 55 -13.88 11.99 -1.51
C ILE A 55 -13.14 10.79 -2.12
N SER A 56 -13.83 9.66 -2.28
CA SER A 56 -13.30 8.43 -2.87
C SER A 56 -14.42 7.53 -3.38
N ALA A 57 -14.12 6.68 -4.37
CA ALA A 57 -15.01 5.63 -4.85
C ALA A 57 -14.28 4.28 -4.85
N GLY A 58 -14.78 3.31 -4.08
CA GLY A 58 -14.18 1.99 -3.94
C GLY A 58 -13.10 1.89 -2.87
N LEU A 59 -12.26 0.85 -2.96
CA LEU A 59 -11.25 0.51 -1.96
C LEU A 59 -9.89 1.11 -2.32
N ASN A 60 -9.35 1.98 -1.47
CA ASN A 60 -8.02 2.54 -1.66
C ASN A 60 -6.94 1.46 -1.46
N ILE A 61 -6.17 1.19 -2.50
CA ILE A 61 -5.09 0.19 -2.47
C ILE A 61 -3.70 0.81 -2.43
N GLY A 62 -3.55 2.11 -2.61
CA GLY A 62 -2.24 2.73 -2.60
C GLY A 62 -2.14 4.02 -3.40
N LYS A 63 -0.91 4.54 -3.47
CA LYS A 63 -0.53 5.61 -4.39
C LYS A 63 0.36 5.09 -5.49
N PHE A 64 0.19 5.62 -6.70
CA PHE A 64 1.06 5.32 -7.82
C PHE A 64 1.67 6.60 -8.39
N LYS A 65 2.99 6.73 -8.21
CA LYS A 65 3.83 7.75 -8.87
C LYS A 65 4.85 7.03 -9.75
N ASN A 66 6.12 7.02 -9.31
CA ASN A 66 7.20 6.27 -9.94
C ASN A 66 7.19 4.77 -9.54
N GLU A 67 6.77 4.54 -8.29
CA GLU A 67 6.56 3.22 -7.67
C GLU A 67 5.19 3.18 -7.00
N PHE A 68 4.71 1.96 -6.72
CA PHE A 68 3.45 1.72 -6.02
C PHE A 68 3.69 1.68 -4.51
N MET A 69 3.07 2.62 -3.79
CA MET A 69 3.02 2.67 -2.33
C MET A 69 1.70 2.04 -1.86
N PRO A 70 1.69 0.83 -1.29
CA PRO A 70 0.46 0.21 -0.84
C PRO A 70 -0.09 0.87 0.43
N THR A 71 -1.42 1.04 0.51
CA THR A 71 -2.11 1.19 1.81
C THR A 71 -2.03 -0.11 2.61
N ILE A 72 -2.56 -0.15 3.84
CA ILE A 72 -2.64 -1.42 4.59
C ILE A 72 -3.58 -2.41 3.86
N GLU A 73 -4.71 -1.94 3.36
CA GLU A 73 -5.65 -2.75 2.58
C GLU A 73 -5.02 -3.24 1.27
N GLY A 74 -4.29 -2.36 0.57
CA GLY A 74 -3.54 -2.75 -0.62
C GLY A 74 -2.44 -3.76 -0.35
N ALA A 75 -1.70 -3.60 0.76
CA ALA A 75 -0.66 -4.53 1.17
C ALA A 75 -1.24 -5.91 1.47
N GLN A 76 -2.36 -5.96 2.19
CA GLN A 76 -3.10 -7.19 2.50
C GLN A 76 -3.54 -7.93 1.22
N ILE A 77 -4.06 -7.21 0.23
CA ILE A 77 -4.49 -7.80 -1.04
C ILE A 77 -3.28 -8.29 -1.87
N ILE A 78 -2.18 -7.54 -1.89
CA ILE A 78 -0.99 -7.91 -2.66
C ILE A 78 -0.35 -9.19 -2.13
N ASN A 79 -0.32 -9.35 -0.80
CA ASN A 79 0.35 -10.45 -0.09
C ASN A 79 1.73 -10.81 -0.67
N PRO A 80 2.78 -10.03 -0.34
CA PRO A 80 4.06 -10.05 -1.03
C PRO A 80 4.82 -11.38 -0.86
N LYS A 81 5.57 -11.75 -1.92
CA LYS A 81 6.56 -12.85 -1.92
C LYS A 81 8.00 -12.37 -1.75
N LYS A 82 8.27 -11.06 -1.95
CA LYS A 82 9.58 -10.42 -1.70
C LYS A 82 9.39 -8.96 -1.31
N ASN A 83 10.46 -8.31 -0.83
CA ASN A 83 10.43 -6.93 -0.33
C ASN A 83 9.32 -6.74 0.72
N TYR A 84 9.24 -7.70 1.63
CA TYR A 84 8.53 -7.58 2.89
C TYR A 84 9.53 -7.73 4.04
N PHE A 85 9.21 -7.17 5.19
CA PHE A 85 9.98 -7.32 6.41
C PHE A 85 9.12 -8.05 7.43
N LEU A 86 9.65 -9.15 7.98
CA LEU A 86 8.97 -9.92 9.02
C LEU A 86 9.49 -9.45 10.37
N LEU A 87 8.62 -8.86 11.16
CA LEU A 87 8.88 -8.58 12.56
C LEU A 87 8.81 -9.92 13.32
N GLU A 88 9.86 -10.22 14.07
CA GLU A 88 9.96 -11.46 14.83
C GLU A 88 9.34 -11.32 16.23
N HIS A 89 9.46 -10.14 16.83
CA HIS A 89 9.02 -9.86 18.20
C HIS A 89 7.75 -9.02 18.24
N TYR A 90 6.90 -9.30 19.23
CA TYR A 90 5.64 -8.57 19.45
C TYR A 90 5.89 -7.09 19.73
N GLU A 91 6.95 -6.78 20.46
CA GLU A 91 7.35 -5.43 20.84
C GLU A 91 7.63 -4.57 19.61
N ASP A 92 8.28 -5.13 18.59
CA ASP A 92 8.56 -4.41 17.34
C ASP A 92 7.29 -4.23 16.49
N ALA A 93 6.39 -5.22 16.51
CA ALA A 93 5.06 -5.07 15.93
C ALA A 93 4.25 -3.97 16.61
N LEU A 94 4.32 -3.88 17.95
CA LEU A 94 3.65 -2.85 18.72
C LEU A 94 4.22 -1.46 18.40
N LYS A 95 5.55 -1.29 18.42
CA LYS A 95 6.23 -0.04 18.03
C LYS A 95 5.86 0.38 16.61
N TRP A 96 5.87 -0.56 15.66
CA TRP A 96 5.44 -0.31 14.29
C TRP A 96 3.99 0.20 14.23
N MET A 97 3.08 -0.46 14.96
CA MET A 97 1.67 -0.07 15.02
C MET A 97 1.45 1.24 15.77
N GLN A 98 2.37 1.66 16.63
CA GLN A 98 2.39 2.99 17.24
C GLN A 98 2.96 4.07 16.31
N GLY A 99 3.53 3.64 15.18
CA GLY A 99 4.02 4.51 14.14
C GLY A 99 5.49 4.85 14.25
N GLU A 100 6.26 4.05 14.98
CA GLU A 100 7.73 4.14 15.07
C GLU A 100 8.40 3.51 13.86
N ASP A 101 9.59 4.00 13.55
CA ASP A 101 10.48 3.45 12.53
C ASP A 101 11.20 2.20 13.06
N ILE A 102 11.60 1.30 12.17
CA ILE A 102 12.34 0.09 12.54
C ILE A 102 13.78 0.21 12.04
N LEU A 103 14.73 0.08 12.96
CA LEU A 103 16.14 -0.09 12.63
C LEU A 103 16.37 -1.57 12.30
N THR A 104 16.96 -1.85 11.15
CA THR A 104 17.24 -3.23 10.73
C THR A 104 18.44 -3.28 9.80
N GLU A 105 19.33 -4.23 10.05
CA GLU A 105 20.45 -4.55 9.15
C GLU A 105 20.06 -5.57 8.08
N ASP A 106 18.78 -5.98 8.03
CA ASP A 106 18.30 -7.01 7.13
C ASP A 106 18.51 -6.61 5.66
N LYS A 107 19.39 -7.38 5.01
CA LYS A 107 19.78 -7.20 3.61
C LYS A 107 18.74 -7.76 2.64
N ASN A 108 17.70 -8.44 3.11
CA ASN A 108 16.67 -9.03 2.26
C ASN A 108 15.66 -8.00 1.73
N CYS A 109 15.67 -6.77 2.27
CA CYS A 109 14.89 -5.66 1.75
C CYS A 109 15.70 -4.80 0.77
N ASN A 110 15.16 -4.56 -0.42
CA ASN A 110 15.73 -3.57 -1.33
C ASN A 110 15.26 -2.16 -0.95
N ALA A 111 16.07 -1.14 -1.21
CA ALA A 111 15.66 0.26 -0.99
C ALA A 111 14.32 0.57 -1.69
N GLY A 112 13.41 1.26 -1.01
CA GLY A 112 12.05 1.59 -1.49
C GLY A 112 10.93 0.97 -0.64
N TYR A 113 9.73 0.84 -1.22
CA TYR A 113 8.56 0.39 -0.46
C TYR A 113 8.66 -1.07 0.00
N VAL A 114 8.36 -1.32 1.27
CA VAL A 114 8.39 -2.63 1.92
C VAL A 114 7.06 -2.86 2.64
N ILE A 115 6.55 -4.09 2.59
CA ILE A 115 5.35 -4.48 3.36
C ILE A 115 5.79 -5.09 4.69
N ILE A 116 5.12 -4.74 5.78
CA ILE A 116 5.47 -5.22 7.11
C ILE A 116 4.55 -6.36 7.52
N LYS A 117 5.16 -7.45 8.00
CA LYS A 117 4.46 -8.64 8.48
C LYS A 117 4.82 -8.91 9.93
N TYR A 118 3.87 -9.47 10.68
CA TYR A 118 4.10 -10.05 12.00
C TYR A 118 3.18 -11.26 12.14
N ASN A 119 3.72 -12.41 12.54
CA ASN A 119 2.94 -13.64 12.75
C ASN A 119 1.99 -14.01 11.58
N GLY A 120 2.43 -13.80 10.34
CA GLY A 120 1.62 -14.05 9.13
C GLY A 120 0.66 -12.92 8.74
N ASP A 121 0.35 -12.00 9.66
CA ASP A 121 -0.49 -10.84 9.41
C ASP A 121 0.29 -9.70 8.76
N ILE A 122 -0.41 -8.90 7.94
CA ILE A 122 0.14 -7.70 7.30
C ILE A 122 -0.26 -6.46 8.10
N LEU A 123 0.76 -5.75 8.60
CA LEU A 123 0.63 -4.57 9.44
C LEU A 123 0.73 -3.24 8.66
N GLY A 124 0.84 -3.33 7.34
CA GLY A 124 0.91 -2.18 6.43
C GLY A 124 2.21 -2.13 5.65
N SER A 125 2.73 -0.93 5.42
CA SER A 125 3.91 -0.70 4.59
C SER A 125 4.77 0.46 5.08
N GLY A 126 6.03 0.43 4.67
CA GLY A 126 7.05 1.43 4.97
C GLY A 126 7.95 1.70 3.79
N VAL A 127 8.99 2.49 4.02
CA VAL A 127 10.07 2.73 3.06
C VAL A 127 11.39 2.32 3.70
N TYR A 128 12.04 1.31 3.13
CA TYR A 128 13.38 0.90 3.52
C TYR A 128 14.43 1.77 2.83
N GLU A 129 15.33 2.34 3.61
CA GLU A 129 16.50 3.06 3.11
C GLU A 129 17.60 3.06 4.18
N ARG A 130 18.83 2.65 3.79
CA ARG A 130 20.04 2.74 4.64
C ARG A 130 19.87 2.13 6.04
N GLY A 131 19.34 0.91 6.13
CA GLY A 131 19.18 0.19 7.40
C GLY A 131 17.99 0.67 8.26
N ILE A 132 17.11 1.50 7.71
CA ILE A 132 15.93 2.01 8.42
C ILE A 132 14.70 1.77 7.57
N ILE A 133 13.66 1.18 8.17
CA ILE A 133 12.32 1.14 7.59
C ILE A 133 11.49 2.25 8.22
N ARG A 134 11.24 3.30 7.42
CA ARG A 134 10.42 4.42 7.83
C ARG A 134 8.94 4.07 7.78
N ASN A 135 8.23 4.37 8.86
CA ASN A 135 6.83 4.08 9.04
C ASN A 135 5.94 4.93 8.10
N ARG A 136 5.02 4.27 7.39
CA ARG A 136 4.03 4.94 6.53
C ARG A 136 2.59 4.64 6.93
N LEU A 137 2.38 4.12 8.14
CA LEU A 137 1.04 3.89 8.70
C LEU A 137 0.30 5.22 8.84
N ALA A 138 -0.95 5.25 8.36
CA ALA A 138 -1.78 6.44 8.45
C ALA A 138 -1.99 6.86 9.91
N LYS A 139 -1.97 8.17 10.19
CA LYS A 139 -2.03 8.70 11.58
C LYS A 139 -3.22 8.17 12.39
N ASN A 140 -4.37 7.97 11.75
CA ASN A 140 -5.60 7.46 12.35
C ASN A 140 -5.60 5.94 12.58
N ARG A 141 -4.61 5.21 12.04
CA ARG A 141 -4.42 3.77 12.24
C ARG A 141 -3.35 3.46 13.30
N LYS A 142 -2.63 4.48 13.77
CA LYS A 142 -1.64 4.33 14.82
C LYS A 142 -2.32 4.02 16.15
N LEU A 143 -1.85 2.98 16.83
CA LEU A 143 -2.27 2.68 18.20
C LEU A 143 -1.79 3.81 19.12
N ARG A 144 -2.68 4.28 20.00
CA ARG A 144 -2.34 5.21 21.07
C ARG A 144 -2.30 4.43 22.37
N TYR A 145 -1.33 4.74 23.22
CA TYR A 145 -1.43 4.38 24.63
C TYR A 145 -2.68 5.04 25.21
N LYS A 146 -3.48 4.26 25.94
CA LYS A 146 -4.47 4.80 26.87
C LYS A 146 -3.77 5.22 28.15
#